data_AF-A0A969SVM3-F1
#
_entry.id   AF-A0A969SVM3-F1
#
_cell.length_a   1.000
_cell.length_b   1.000
_cell.length_c   1.000
_cell.angle_alpha   90.00
_cell.angle_beta   90.00
_cell.angle_gamma   90.00
#
_symmetry.space_group_name_H-M   'P 1'
#
loop_
_entity.id
_entity.type
_entity.pdbx_description
1 polymer ?
#
loop_
_entity_poly.entity_id
_entity_poly.type
_entity_poly.pdbx_seq_one_letter_code
_entity_poly.pdbx_strand_id
1 'polypeptide(L)'
;MTRIKRGLTPQEFENRYLPELWGERDLQLLIQYKMRKYKLLKAPQEVRIKTNVTTRRADLATWLTVYEVKRYLTRDNIFHAVAQTELYTYYGDKLLWIIPKRRVVVGIAPTDYSEYQAAVSVARDFRRMGIGVVFINESGLNFPLTEWRIVIIAIAIFTILLIGLIISVYLAR
;
A
#
# COMPACT_ATOMS: atom_id res chain seq x y z
N MET A 1 20.47 -11.76 26.28
CA MET A 1 19.57 -10.68 25.80
C MET A 1 19.69 -10.61 24.29
N THR A 2 18.89 -11.42 23.57
CA THR A 2 17.65 -11.06 22.84
C THR A 2 17.88 -10.47 21.43
N ARG A 3 17.51 -11.30 20.42
CA ARG A 3 16.88 -11.01 19.10
C ARG A 3 17.05 -9.58 18.55
N ILE A 4 17.48 -9.39 17.31
CA ILE A 4 16.68 -9.57 16.06
C ILE A 4 17.69 -9.62 14.89
N LYS A 5 17.54 -10.58 13.95
CA LYS A 5 18.13 -10.46 12.60
C LYS A 5 17.48 -9.23 11.93
N ARG A 6 18.06 -8.04 12.10
CA ARG A 6 17.51 -6.82 11.50
C ARG A 6 17.85 -6.83 10.00
N GLY A 7 16.87 -6.46 9.17
CA GLY A 7 17.13 -6.11 7.77
C GLY A 7 18.16 -4.98 7.68
N LEU A 8 18.63 -4.70 6.46
CA LEU A 8 19.59 -3.63 6.19
C LEU A 8 19.14 -2.31 6.83
N THR A 9 20.08 -1.56 7.39
CA THR A 9 19.79 -0.19 7.84
C THR A 9 19.25 0.64 6.66
N PRO A 10 18.46 1.72 6.90
CA PRO A 10 17.98 2.59 5.82
C PRO A 10 19.10 3.03 4.87
N GLN A 11 20.25 3.42 5.43
CA GLN A 11 21.43 3.84 4.69
C GLN A 11 22.04 2.69 3.87
N GLU A 12 22.21 1.50 4.46
CA GLU A 12 22.74 0.34 3.73
C GLU A 12 21.77 -0.13 2.64
N PHE A 13 20.45 -0.03 2.87
CA PHE A 13 19.45 -0.34 1.86
C PHE A 13 19.48 0.68 0.72
N GLU A 14 19.58 1.97 1.03
CA GLU A 14 19.72 3.03 0.04
C GLU A 14 20.98 2.78 -0.79
N ASN A 15 22.15 2.72 -0.16
CA ASN A 15 23.42 2.47 -0.84
C ASN A 15 23.43 1.18 -1.70
N ARG A 16 22.68 0.14 -1.30
CA ARG A 16 22.64 -1.15 -1.99
C ARG A 16 21.59 -1.25 -3.09
N TYR A 17 20.46 -0.58 -2.95
CA TYR A 17 19.28 -0.80 -3.81
C TYR A 17 18.67 0.47 -4.39
N LEU A 18 18.99 1.65 -3.85
CA LEU A 18 18.45 2.94 -4.28
C LEU A 18 19.61 3.93 -4.51
N PRO A 19 20.04 4.16 -5.77
CA PRO A 19 20.95 5.24 -6.10
C PRO A 19 20.53 6.57 -5.48
N GLU A 20 21.49 7.41 -5.07
CA GLU A 20 21.22 8.74 -4.46
C GLU A 20 20.28 9.62 -5.31
N LEU A 21 20.29 9.39 -6.63
CA LEU A 21 19.50 10.10 -7.63
C LEU A 21 18.03 9.61 -7.74
N TRP A 22 17.66 8.51 -7.06
CA TRP A 22 16.30 8.01 -7.15
C TRP A 22 15.31 8.96 -6.46
N GLY A 23 14.33 9.39 -7.24
CA GLY A 23 13.21 10.19 -6.77
C GLY A 23 12.04 9.30 -6.32
N GLU A 24 10.96 9.94 -5.88
CA GLU A 24 9.69 9.27 -5.60
C GLU A 24 9.19 8.48 -6.82
N ARG A 25 9.50 8.99 -8.03
CA ARG A 25 9.14 8.33 -9.28
C ARG A 25 9.80 6.96 -9.44
N ASP A 26 11.08 6.82 -9.11
CA ASP A 26 11.79 5.56 -9.25
C ASP A 26 11.27 4.52 -8.25
N LEU A 27 10.92 4.97 -7.04
CA LEU A 27 10.24 4.15 -6.04
C LEU A 27 8.86 3.69 -6.53
N GLN A 28 8.09 4.57 -7.17
CA GLN A 28 6.82 4.20 -7.77
C GLN A 28 6.99 3.14 -8.86
N LEU A 29 7.96 3.32 -9.76
CA LEU A 29 8.25 2.36 -10.85
C LEU A 29 8.70 1.00 -10.30
N LEU A 30 9.49 0.99 -9.24
CA LEU A 30 9.92 -0.23 -8.55
C LEU A 30 8.72 -0.99 -7.95
N ILE A 31 7.81 -0.27 -7.27
CA ILE A 31 6.57 -0.83 -6.72
C ILE A 31 5.69 -1.38 -7.86
N GLN A 32 5.51 -0.62 -8.94
CA GLN A 32 4.76 -1.07 -10.12
C GLN A 32 5.36 -2.33 -10.74
N TYR A 33 6.69 -2.37 -10.93
CA TYR A 33 7.39 -3.53 -11.48
C TYR A 33 7.17 -4.78 -10.62
N LYS A 34 7.29 -4.65 -9.30
CA LYS A 34 7.01 -5.72 -8.34
C LYS A 34 5.56 -6.20 -8.45
N MET A 35 4.59 -5.30 -8.43
CA MET A 35 3.17 -5.65 -8.56
C MET A 35 2.86 -6.36 -9.89
N ARG A 36 3.45 -5.91 -11.01
CA ARG A 36 3.34 -6.57 -12.32
C ARG A 36 3.93 -7.98 -12.33
N LYS A 37 5.09 -8.18 -11.69
CA LYS A 37 5.75 -9.49 -11.60
C LYS A 37 4.86 -10.54 -10.93
N TYR A 38 4.05 -10.14 -9.95
CA TYR A 38 3.08 -11.03 -9.30
C TYR A 38 1.77 -11.21 -10.09
N LYS A 39 1.67 -10.71 -11.33
CA LYS A 39 0.60 -10.93 -12.34
C LYS A 39 -0.85 -10.74 -11.85
N LEU A 40 -1.06 -10.18 -10.68
CA LEU A 40 -2.38 -10.20 -10.05
C LEU A 40 -3.32 -9.11 -10.56
N LEU A 41 -2.81 -7.97 -11.07
CA LEU A 41 -3.62 -6.82 -11.45
C LEU A 41 -2.98 -6.03 -12.60
N LYS A 42 -3.82 -5.32 -13.38
CA LYS A 42 -3.37 -4.21 -14.24
C LYS A 42 -2.49 -3.31 -13.36
N ALA A 43 -1.28 -3.01 -13.81
CA ALA A 43 -0.31 -2.25 -13.02
C ALA A 43 -0.96 -1.00 -12.44
N PRO A 44 -0.72 -0.65 -11.16
CA PRO A 44 -1.24 0.59 -10.61
C PRO A 44 -0.73 1.73 -11.47
N GLN A 45 -1.66 2.46 -12.05
CA GLN A 45 -1.35 3.68 -12.78
C GLN A 45 -1.47 4.84 -11.80
N GLU A 46 -0.80 5.93 -12.12
CA GLU A 46 -1.13 7.20 -11.49
C GLU A 46 -2.59 7.52 -11.81
N VAL A 47 -3.36 7.84 -10.78
CA VAL A 47 -4.77 8.17 -10.96
C VAL A 47 -4.96 9.65 -10.69
N ARG A 48 -5.52 10.35 -11.66
CA ARG A 48 -5.98 11.72 -11.47
C ARG A 48 -7.36 11.69 -10.83
N ILE A 49 -7.47 12.27 -9.66
CA ILE A 49 -8.69 12.33 -8.85
C ILE A 49 -9.20 13.76 -8.91
N LYS A 50 -10.42 13.94 -9.44
CA LYS A 50 -11.05 15.24 -9.52
C LYS A 50 -11.76 15.53 -8.20
N THR A 51 -11.27 16.54 -7.48
CA THR A 51 -11.95 17.08 -6.30
C THR A 51 -12.84 18.27 -6.70
N ASN A 52 -13.65 18.77 -5.78
CA ASN A 52 -14.50 19.95 -6.02
C ASN A 52 -13.70 21.21 -6.34
N VAL A 53 -12.42 21.26 -5.95
CA VAL A 53 -11.57 22.46 -6.07
C VAL A 53 -10.45 22.27 -7.09
N THR A 54 -9.86 21.06 -7.19
CA THR A 54 -8.74 20.78 -8.09
C THR A 54 -8.66 19.33 -8.55
N THR A 55 -7.93 19.07 -9.63
CA THR A 55 -7.49 17.72 -9.99
C THR A 55 -6.21 17.38 -9.23
N ARG A 56 -6.24 16.32 -8.43
CA ARG A 56 -5.09 15.81 -7.65
C ARG A 56 -4.61 14.48 -8.23
N ARG A 57 -3.38 14.08 -7.91
CA ARG A 57 -2.75 12.87 -8.46
C ARG A 57 -2.38 11.94 -7.33
N ALA A 58 -2.97 10.75 -7.31
CA ALA A 58 -2.49 9.65 -6.48
C ALA A 58 -1.28 8.99 -7.17
N ASP A 59 -0.24 8.71 -6.38
CA ASP A 59 1.00 8.15 -6.90
C ASP A 59 0.78 6.78 -7.54
N LEU A 60 0.10 5.89 -6.84
CA LEU A 60 -0.23 4.55 -7.31
C LEU A 60 -1.59 4.13 -6.76
N ALA A 61 -2.51 3.71 -7.61
CA ALA A 61 -3.76 3.13 -7.13
C ALA A 61 -4.09 1.82 -7.85
N THR A 62 -4.51 0.83 -7.05
CA THR A 62 -5.17 -0.37 -7.53
C THR A 62 -6.68 -0.24 -7.31
N TRP A 63 -7.43 -1.26 -7.71
CA TRP A 63 -8.87 -1.30 -7.44
C TRP A 63 -9.19 -1.35 -5.94
N LEU A 64 -8.26 -1.86 -5.11
CA LEU A 64 -8.48 -2.09 -3.68
C LEU A 64 -7.63 -1.19 -2.78
N THR A 65 -6.49 -0.69 -3.26
CA THR A 65 -5.54 0.04 -2.41
C THR A 65 -5.06 1.31 -3.09
N VAL A 66 -5.01 2.40 -2.34
CA VAL A 66 -4.33 3.64 -2.74
C VAL A 66 -3.00 3.68 -2.01
N TYR A 67 -1.93 3.83 -2.79
CA TYR A 67 -0.56 3.94 -2.32
C TYR A 67 -0.07 5.38 -2.56
N GLU A 68 0.38 6.02 -1.50
CA GLU A 68 1.14 7.27 -1.58
C GLU A 68 2.61 6.96 -1.32
N VAL A 69 3.49 7.41 -2.22
CA VAL A 69 4.91 7.06 -2.20
C VAL A 69 5.72 8.29 -1.87
N LYS A 70 6.46 8.23 -0.77
CA LYS A 70 7.42 9.28 -0.38
C LYS A 70 8.83 8.74 -0.39
N ARG A 71 9.80 9.57 -0.76
CA ARG A 71 11.21 9.17 -0.70
C ARG A 71 11.59 8.83 0.74
N TYR A 72 11.39 9.77 1.65
CA TYR A 72 11.60 9.58 3.08
C TYR A 72 10.30 9.73 3.86
N LEU A 73 10.02 8.76 4.71
CA LEU A 73 8.90 8.77 5.64
C LEU A 73 9.30 9.46 6.95
N THR A 74 9.59 10.76 6.87
CA THR A 74 9.65 11.59 8.06
C THR A 74 8.25 11.72 8.67
N ARG A 75 8.17 12.19 9.91
CA ARG A 75 6.90 12.46 10.60
C ARG A 75 5.93 13.25 9.71
N ASP A 76 6.38 14.40 9.19
CA ASP A 76 5.52 15.32 8.45
C ASP A 76 5.09 14.75 7.11
N ASN A 77 6.01 14.06 6.42
CA ASN A 77 5.68 13.39 5.16
C ASN A 77 4.64 12.28 5.35
N ILE A 78 4.67 11.56 6.47
CA ILE A 78 3.63 10.57 6.80
C ILE A 78 2.28 11.28 6.99
N PHE A 79 2.22 12.38 7.76
CA PHE A 79 0.97 13.14 7.95
C PHE A 79 0.40 13.65 6.62
N HIS A 80 1.25 14.25 5.79
CA HIS A 80 0.85 14.75 4.48
C HIS A 80 0.38 13.63 3.55
N ALA A 81 1.10 12.51 3.51
CA ALA A 81 0.72 11.36 2.69
C ALA A 81 -0.61 10.75 3.16
N VAL A 82 -0.82 10.62 4.47
CA VAL A 82 -2.10 10.15 5.03
C VAL A 82 -3.24 11.08 4.60
N ALA A 83 -3.11 12.38 4.81
CA ALA A 83 -4.14 13.35 4.42
C ALA A 83 -4.48 13.27 2.92
N GLN A 84 -3.47 13.08 2.06
CA GLN A 84 -3.67 12.85 0.62
C GLN A 84 -4.44 11.56 0.35
N THR A 85 -4.08 10.44 0.98
CA THR A 85 -4.82 9.18 0.81
C THR A 85 -6.26 9.25 1.28
N GLU A 86 -6.57 10.04 2.31
CA GLU A 86 -7.94 10.26 2.77
C GLU A 86 -8.78 11.03 1.74
N LEU A 87 -8.21 12.09 1.17
CA LEU A 87 -8.85 12.84 0.07
C LEU A 87 -9.13 11.92 -1.12
N TYR A 88 -8.19 11.05 -1.48
CA TYR A 88 -8.35 10.12 -2.60
C TYR A 88 -9.41 9.05 -2.35
N THR A 89 -9.56 8.63 -1.10
CA THR A 89 -10.62 7.68 -0.73
C THR A 89 -12.01 8.34 -0.83
N TYR A 90 -12.08 9.65 -0.57
CA TYR A 90 -13.32 10.41 -0.66
C TYR A 90 -13.71 10.77 -2.10
N TYR A 91 -12.75 11.23 -2.92
CA TYR A 91 -12.99 11.78 -4.26
C TYR A 91 -12.62 10.85 -5.42
N GLY A 92 -11.90 9.76 -5.18
CA GLY A 92 -11.48 8.83 -6.23
C GLY A 92 -12.62 7.94 -6.73
N ASP A 93 -12.45 7.38 -7.92
CA ASP A 93 -13.39 6.39 -8.47
C ASP A 93 -13.53 5.21 -7.50
N LYS A 94 -14.68 5.17 -6.82
CA LYS A 94 -15.10 4.06 -5.98
C LYS A 94 -15.39 2.89 -6.90
N LEU A 95 -14.37 2.12 -7.21
CA LEU A 95 -14.48 0.87 -7.92
C LEU A 95 -15.26 -0.08 -7.00
N LEU A 96 -16.58 -0.08 -7.17
CA LEU A 96 -17.59 -0.69 -6.30
C LEU A 96 -17.73 0.05 -4.95
N TRP A 97 -18.84 0.76 -4.77
CA TRP A 97 -19.29 1.44 -3.53
C TRP A 97 -19.37 0.54 -2.29
N ILE A 98 -19.04 -0.76 -2.42
CA ILE A 98 -19.22 -1.80 -1.42
C ILE A 98 -17.97 -1.95 -0.54
N ILE A 99 -16.78 -1.61 -1.03
CA ILE A 99 -15.52 -1.84 -0.30
C ILE A 99 -14.69 -0.56 -0.24
N PRO A 100 -14.45 0.05 0.95
CA PRO A 100 -13.54 1.17 1.07
C PRO A 100 -12.12 0.74 0.70
N LYS A 101 -11.44 1.51 -0.16
CA LYS A 101 -10.05 1.22 -0.53
C LYS A 101 -9.15 1.30 0.70
N ARG A 102 -8.20 0.35 0.79
CA ARG A 102 -7.11 0.43 1.78
C ARG A 102 -6.21 1.61 1.46
N ARG A 103 -5.68 2.21 2.52
CA ARG A 103 -4.75 3.34 2.45
C ARG A 103 -3.38 2.83 2.86
N VAL A 104 -2.38 3.04 2.02
CA VAL A 104 -1.01 2.64 2.31
C VAL A 104 -0.07 3.79 1.96
N VAL A 105 0.78 4.16 2.91
CA VAL A 105 1.89 5.07 2.70
C VAL A 105 3.17 4.24 2.64
N VAL A 106 3.97 4.45 1.61
CA VAL A 106 5.20 3.68 1.36
C VAL A 106 6.37 4.64 1.18
N GLY A 107 7.52 4.29 1.74
CA GLY A 107 8.75 5.05 1.52
C GLY A 107 9.94 4.48 2.28
N ILE A 108 11.06 5.18 2.24
CA ILE A 108 12.28 4.82 2.96
C ILE A 108 12.19 5.40 4.38
N ALA A 109 12.64 4.67 5.38
CA ALA A 109 12.77 5.23 6.71
C ALA A 109 13.85 6.32 6.74
N PRO A 110 13.71 7.37 7.56
CA PRO A 110 14.76 8.37 7.74
C PRO A 110 16.08 7.72 8.16
N THR A 111 17.19 8.29 7.70
CA THR A 111 18.55 7.84 8.05
C THR A 111 18.97 8.35 9.42
N ASP A 112 18.51 9.55 9.79
CA ASP A 112 18.66 10.07 11.15
C ASP A 112 17.82 9.28 12.16
N TYR A 113 18.45 8.89 13.27
CA TYR A 113 17.82 8.05 14.27
C TYR A 113 16.67 8.74 15.01
N SER A 114 16.79 10.05 15.26
CA SER A 114 15.76 10.81 15.98
C SER A 114 14.52 10.98 15.11
N GLU A 115 14.71 11.31 13.83
CA GLU A 115 13.62 11.39 12.86
C GLU A 115 12.96 10.02 12.63
N TYR A 116 13.77 8.97 12.57
CA TYR A 116 13.30 7.60 12.46
C TYR A 116 12.39 7.20 13.62
N GLN A 117 12.78 7.46 14.87
CA GLN A 117 11.94 7.15 16.04
C GLN A 117 10.61 7.91 16.01
N ALA A 118 10.66 9.20 15.67
CA ALA A 118 9.45 10.01 15.53
C ALA A 118 8.53 9.46 14.42
N ALA A 119 9.09 9.11 13.27
CA ALA A 119 8.37 8.51 12.15
C ALA A 119 7.74 7.16 12.53
N VAL A 120 8.48 6.29 13.23
CA VAL A 120 7.97 4.99 13.69
C VAL A 120 6.82 5.15 14.68
N SER A 121 6.90 6.12 15.59
CA SER A 121 5.81 6.40 16.53
C SER A 121 4.54 6.80 15.79
N VAL A 122 4.64 7.75 14.86
CA VAL A 122 3.51 8.23 14.06
C VAL A 122 2.96 7.15 13.13
N ALA A 123 3.85 6.35 12.52
CA ALA A 123 3.46 5.20 11.72
C ALA A 123 2.68 4.17 12.54
N ARG A 124 3.04 3.95 13.81
CA ARG A 124 2.31 3.06 14.71
C ARG A 124 0.90 3.55 14.98
N ASP A 125 0.71 4.84 15.21
CA ASP A 125 -0.60 5.41 15.48
C ASP A 125 -1.51 5.36 14.24
N PHE A 126 -0.97 5.67 13.06
CA PHE A 126 -1.74 5.52 11.81
C PHE A 126 -2.09 4.06 11.48
N ARG A 127 -1.20 3.11 11.78
CA ARG A 127 -1.49 1.68 11.66
C ARG A 127 -2.65 1.25 12.57
N ARG A 128 -2.77 1.81 13.77
CA ARG A 128 -3.91 1.57 14.67
C ARG A 128 -5.22 2.11 14.10
N MET A 129 -5.16 3.16 13.27
CA MET A 129 -6.30 3.71 12.53
C MET A 129 -6.61 2.95 11.22
N GLY A 130 -5.93 1.83 10.97
CA GLY A 130 -6.13 1.01 9.77
C GLY A 130 -5.45 1.52 8.51
N ILE A 131 -4.52 2.48 8.62
CA ILE A 131 -3.70 2.97 7.51
C ILE A 131 -2.37 2.22 7.48
N GLY A 132 -2.05 1.58 6.37
CA GLY A 132 -0.74 0.93 6.20
C GLY A 132 0.37 1.97 6.10
N VAL A 133 1.44 1.80 6.87
CA VAL A 133 2.67 2.60 6.69
C VAL A 133 3.82 1.61 6.56
N VAL A 134 4.56 1.69 5.45
CA VAL A 134 5.58 0.70 5.07
C VAL A 134 6.92 1.38 4.86
N PHE A 135 7.89 1.00 5.69
CA PHE A 135 9.30 1.33 5.52
C PHE A 135 9.95 0.27 4.62
N ILE A 136 10.26 0.63 3.37
CA ILE A 136 10.75 -0.31 2.34
C ILE A 136 12.08 -0.95 2.78
N ASN A 137 12.97 -0.18 3.39
CA ASN A 137 14.27 -0.65 3.85
C ASN A 137 14.17 -1.67 5.00
N GLU A 138 13.14 -1.61 5.84
CA GLU A 138 12.90 -2.60 6.90
C GLU A 138 12.22 -3.86 6.37
N SER A 139 11.21 -3.68 5.53
CA SER A 139 10.37 -4.76 5.01
C SER A 139 11.00 -5.46 3.81
N GLY A 140 12.05 -4.86 3.25
CA GLY A 140 12.55 -5.14 1.92
C GLY A 140 11.48 -4.93 0.84
N LEU A 141 11.77 -5.45 -0.35
CA LEU A 141 10.82 -5.44 -1.47
C LEU A 141 9.72 -6.51 -1.36
N ASN A 142 9.54 -7.10 -0.17
CA ASN A 142 8.55 -8.14 0.12
C ASN A 142 7.41 -7.61 1.01
N PHE A 143 7.18 -6.29 1.01
CA PHE A 143 6.05 -5.71 1.72
C PHE A 143 4.74 -6.37 1.28
N PRO A 144 3.81 -6.63 2.21
CA PRO A 144 2.62 -7.42 1.91
C PRO A 144 1.76 -6.70 0.88
N LEU A 145 1.71 -7.25 -0.33
CA LEU A 145 0.68 -6.92 -1.31
C LEU A 145 -0.63 -7.50 -0.77
N THR A 146 -1.37 -6.65 -0.07
CA THR A 146 -2.56 -7.04 0.71
C THR A 146 -3.67 -7.67 -0.14
N GLU A 147 -3.56 -7.55 -1.47
CA GLU A 147 -4.47 -8.07 -2.48
C GLU A 147 -4.57 -9.61 -2.45
N TRP A 148 -3.48 -10.32 -2.12
CA TRP A 148 -3.47 -11.80 -2.08
C TRP A 148 -4.50 -12.38 -1.11
N ARG A 149 -4.64 -11.78 0.08
CA ARG A 149 -5.53 -12.30 1.12
C ARG A 149 -7.01 -12.12 0.74
N ILE A 150 -7.34 -11.02 0.06
CA ILE A 150 -8.73 -10.69 -0.28
C ILE A 150 -9.19 -11.48 -1.51
N VAL A 151 -8.31 -11.72 -2.49
CA VAL A 151 -8.64 -12.58 -3.65
C VAL A 151 -8.93 -14.02 -3.18
N ILE A 152 -8.15 -14.56 -2.25
CA ILE A 152 -8.39 -15.90 -1.69
C ILE A 152 -9.75 -15.96 -0.97
N ILE A 153 -10.08 -14.95 -0.16
CA ILE A 153 -11.38 -14.88 0.54
C ILE A 153 -12.53 -14.75 -0.46
N ALA A 154 -12.39 -13.93 -1.49
CA ALA A 154 -13.41 -13.76 -2.53
C ALA A 154 -13.66 -15.06 -3.31
N ILE A 155 -12.60 -15.77 -3.67
CA ILE A 155 -12.69 -17.09 -4.31
C ILE A 155 -13.43 -18.06 -3.38
N ALA A 156 -13.05 -18.14 -2.10
CA ALA A 156 -13.68 -19.05 -1.15
C ALA A 156 -15.18 -18.77 -0.98
N ILE A 157 -15.59 -17.50 -0.86
CA ILE A 157 -17.01 -17.10 -0.77
C ILE A 157 -17.75 -17.51 -2.05
N PHE A 158 -17.16 -17.23 -3.23
CA PHE A 158 -17.77 -17.59 -4.51
C PHE A 158 -17.95 -19.11 -4.64
N THR A 159 -16.97 -19.90 -4.20
CA THR A 159 -17.07 -21.37 -4.19
C THR A 159 -18.19 -21.86 -3.28
N ILE A 160 -18.31 -21.30 -2.06
CA ILE A 160 -19.38 -21.67 -1.12
C ILE A 160 -20.76 -21.36 -1.71
N LEU A 161 -20.94 -20.18 -2.30
CA LEU A 161 -22.20 -19.78 -2.92
C LEU A 161 -22.56 -20.69 -4.11
N LEU A 162 -21.57 -21.04 -4.95
CA LEU A 162 -21.76 -21.94 -6.09
C LEU A 162 -22.19 -23.34 -5.64
N ILE A 163 -21.55 -23.91 -4.61
CA ILE A 163 -21.91 -25.22 -4.04
C ILE A 163 -23.33 -25.16 -3.47
N GLY A 164 -23.67 -24.10 -2.71
CA GLY A 164 -25.02 -23.92 -2.16
C GLY A 164 -26.10 -23.87 -3.24
N LEU A 165 -25.83 -23.18 -4.35
CA LEU A 165 -26.72 -23.13 -5.51
C LEU A 165 -26.92 -24.52 -6.13
N ILE A 166 -25.83 -25.27 -6.35
CA ILE A 166 -25.89 -26.63 -6.93
C ILE A 166 -26.72 -27.57 -6.04
N ILE A 167 -26.49 -27.54 -4.72
CA ILE A 167 -27.25 -28.36 -3.76
C ILE A 167 -28.73 -27.97 -3.79
N SER A 168 -29.04 -26.67 -3.80
CA SER A 168 -30.43 -26.19 -3.87
C SER A 168 -31.15 -26.65 -5.14
N VAL A 169 -30.47 -26.65 -6.28
CA VAL A 169 -31.04 -27.13 -7.55
C VAL A 169 -31.22 -28.65 -7.53
N TYR A 170 -30.31 -29.38 -6.89
CA TYR A 170 -30.38 -30.84 -6.81
C TYR A 170 -31.49 -31.33 -5.87
N LEU A 171 -31.73 -30.63 -4.75
CA LEU A 171 -32.82 -30.94 -3.81
C LEU A 171 -34.20 -30.51 -4.31
N ALA A 172 -34.27 -29.61 -5.29
CA ALA A 172 -35.52 -29.15 -5.90
C ALA A 172 -35.97 -30.00 -7.09
N ARG A 173 -35.20 -31.03 -7.47
CA ARG A 173 -35.56 -32.05 -8.47
C ARG A 173 -35.94 -33.35 -7.79
#